data_AF-A0A914E3E7-F1
#
_entry.id   AF-A0A914E3E7-F1
#
_cell.length_a   1.000
_cell.length_b   1.000
_cell.length_c   1.000
_cell.angle_alpha   90.00
_cell.angle_beta   90.00
_cell.angle_gamma   90.00
#
_symmetry.space_group_name_H-M   'P 1'
#
loop_
_entity.id
_entity.type
_entity.pdbx_description
1 polymer ?
#
loop_
_entity_poly.entity_id
_entity_poly.type
_entity_poly.pdbx_seq_one_letter_code
_entity_poly.pdbx_strand_id
1 'polypeptide(L)'
;MCLTENLNTSFELLRKRHPFAGLNITEQERIEIVKALGGHVTKWYKCSKGHIYGIGECGQAMKLSVCPECKEEIGGSNHQLVNTSSAANEMTLGVPMRQLDSFDAVW
;
A
#
# COMPACT_ATOMS: atom_id res chain seq x y z
N MET A 1 -17.87 23.37 -29.15
CA MET A 1 -16.45 23.19 -28.75
C MET A 1 -16.35 23.60 -27.29
N CYS A 2 -16.98 22.87 -26.38
CA CYS A 2 -16.54 21.63 -25.70
C CYS A 2 -15.61 21.93 -24.50
N LEU A 3 -16.21 22.37 -23.38
CA LEU A 3 -15.55 22.57 -22.07
C LEU A 3 -14.84 21.31 -21.53
N THR A 4 -15.02 20.16 -22.18
CA THR A 4 -14.43 18.85 -21.85
C THR A 4 -12.96 18.73 -22.23
N GLU A 5 -12.44 19.57 -23.12
CA GLU A 5 -11.03 19.50 -23.55
C GLU A 5 -10.07 19.95 -22.44
N ASN A 6 -10.46 20.93 -21.61
CA ASN A 6 -9.59 21.54 -20.60
C ASN A 6 -9.42 20.66 -19.34
N LEU A 7 -10.49 20.00 -18.89
CA LEU A 7 -10.43 19.09 -17.75
C LEU A 7 -9.57 17.86 -18.05
N ASN A 8 -9.70 17.26 -19.24
CA ASN A 8 -8.91 16.09 -19.61
C ASN A 8 -7.41 16.39 -19.64
N THR A 9 -7.00 17.53 -20.22
CA THR A 9 -5.59 17.94 -20.22
C THR A 9 -5.07 18.19 -18.80
N SER A 10 -5.89 18.80 -17.95
CA SER A 10 -5.55 19.02 -16.54
C SER A 10 -5.37 17.71 -15.79
N PHE A 11 -6.28 16.73 -15.97
CA PHE A 11 -6.15 15.39 -15.39
C PHE A 11 -4.91 14.65 -15.89
N GLU A 12 -4.57 14.80 -17.17
CA GLU A 12 -3.40 14.15 -17.77
C GLU A 12 -2.08 14.77 -17.27
N LEU A 13 -2.04 16.08 -17.06
CA LEU A 13 -0.92 16.77 -16.42
C LEU A 13 -0.78 16.39 -14.95
N LEU A 14 -1.90 16.24 -14.24
CA LEU A 14 -1.90 15.78 -12.85
C LEU A 14 -1.39 14.33 -12.76
N ARG A 15 -1.80 13.44 -13.68
CA ARG A 15 -1.27 12.06 -13.78
C ARG A 15 0.21 12.00 -14.14
N LYS A 16 0.71 12.93 -14.97
CA LYS A 16 2.14 13.03 -15.30
C LYS A 16 2.98 13.59 -14.14
N ARG A 17 2.44 14.54 -13.39
CA ARG A 17 3.12 15.21 -12.26
C ARG A 17 3.09 14.39 -10.98
N HIS A 18 2.03 13.61 -10.78
CA HIS A 18 1.87 12.67 -9.69
C HIS A 18 1.69 11.27 -10.29
N PRO A 19 2.79 10.62 -10.72
CA PRO A 19 2.72 9.27 -11.27
C PRO A 19 2.14 8.35 -10.22
N PHE A 20 1.00 7.77 -10.58
CA PHE A 20 0.15 6.98 -9.71
C PHE A 20 0.92 5.75 -9.20
N ALA A 21 1.25 5.71 -7.90
CA ALA A 21 1.80 4.51 -7.27
C ALA A 21 0.77 3.36 -7.15
N GLY A 22 -0.47 3.58 -7.60
CA GLY A 22 -1.55 2.59 -7.53
C GLY A 22 -2.63 2.88 -6.48
N LEU A 23 -2.34 3.76 -5.51
CA LEU A 23 -3.12 3.84 -4.26
C LEU A 23 -4.13 4.98 -4.16
N ASN A 24 -4.00 6.05 -4.97
CA ASN A 24 -4.87 7.24 -4.92
C ASN A 24 -5.07 7.89 -3.53
N ILE A 25 -4.07 7.86 -2.66
CA ILE A 25 -4.09 8.53 -1.33
C ILE A 25 -2.92 9.51 -1.19
N THR A 26 -3.12 10.55 -0.39
CA THR A 26 -2.11 11.53 0.01
C THR A 26 -1.13 10.93 1.02
N GLU A 27 0.01 11.60 1.21
CA GLU A 27 1.01 11.19 2.20
C GLU A 27 0.46 11.22 3.64
N GLN A 28 -0.40 12.20 3.96
CA GLN A 28 -1.06 12.29 5.26
C GLN A 28 -2.00 11.10 5.48
N GLU A 29 -2.85 10.79 4.49
CA GLU A 29 -3.72 9.60 4.54
C GLU A 29 -2.91 8.31 4.66
N ARG A 30 -1.79 8.19 3.94
CA ARG A 30 -0.88 7.04 4.07
C ARG A 30 -0.36 6.90 5.50
N ILE A 31 0.12 8.00 6.08
CA ILE A 31 0.62 8.00 7.46
C ILE A 31 -0.47 7.62 8.43
N GLU A 32 -1.67 8.18 8.30
CA GLU A 32 -2.82 7.87 9.16
C GLU A 32 -3.24 6.40 9.05
N ILE A 33 -3.30 5.84 7.84
CA ILE A 33 -3.61 4.42 7.61
C ILE A 33 -2.56 3.52 8.26
N VAL A 34 -1.27 3.81 8.06
CA VAL A 34 -0.19 2.99 8.62
C VAL A 34 -0.13 3.12 10.14
N LYS A 35 -0.39 4.31 10.69
CA LYS A 35 -0.53 4.53 12.14
C LYS A 35 -1.70 3.73 12.72
N ALA A 36 -2.89 3.83 12.11
CA ALA A 36 -4.10 3.15 12.58
C ALA A 36 -3.99 1.61 12.52
N LEU A 37 -3.23 1.08 11.56
CA LEU A 37 -2.95 -0.35 11.45
C LEU A 37 -1.65 -0.78 12.16
N GLY A 38 -0.95 0.18 12.78
CA GLY A 38 0.27 -0.04 13.54
C GLY A 38 -0.01 -0.98 14.71
N GLY A 39 0.57 -2.18 14.67
CA GLY A 39 0.31 -3.25 15.65
C GLY A 39 -0.41 -4.47 15.05
N HIS A 40 -1.13 -4.30 13.93
CA HIS A 40 -1.78 -5.39 13.19
C HIS A 40 -1.04 -5.76 11.91
N VAL A 41 -0.39 -4.79 11.26
CA VAL A 41 0.38 -5.01 10.02
C VAL A 41 1.85 -4.72 10.28
N THR A 42 2.71 -5.71 10.03
CA THR A 42 4.16 -5.62 10.25
C THR A 42 4.88 -5.24 8.95
N LYS A 43 4.47 -5.81 7.81
CA LYS A 43 5.01 -5.48 6.48
C LYS A 43 3.92 -5.38 5.43
N TRP A 44 4.18 -4.52 4.46
CA TRP A 44 3.29 -4.25 3.33
C TRP A 44 3.79 -4.92 2.06
N TYR A 45 2.86 -5.46 1.29
CA TYR A 45 3.09 -6.17 0.05
C TYR A 45 2.08 -5.74 -1.01
N LYS A 46 2.35 -6.10 -2.27
CA LYS A 46 1.46 -5.86 -3.40
C LYS A 46 1.44 -7.03 -4.35
N CYS A 47 0.28 -7.28 -4.96
CA CYS A 47 0.17 -8.26 -6.05
C CYS A 47 0.77 -7.71 -7.36
N SER A 48 0.83 -8.54 -8.39
CA SER A 48 1.41 -8.19 -9.70
C SER A 48 0.66 -7.03 -10.39
N LYS A 49 -0.64 -6.91 -10.12
CA LYS A 49 -1.49 -5.78 -10.55
C LYS A 49 -1.37 -4.52 -9.69
N GLY A 50 -0.64 -4.56 -8.56
CA GLY A 50 -0.38 -3.41 -7.71
C GLY A 50 -1.35 -3.19 -6.54
N HIS A 51 -2.26 -4.11 -6.25
CA HIS A 51 -3.14 -4.01 -5.08
C HIS A 51 -2.35 -4.28 -3.80
N ILE A 52 -2.47 -3.37 -2.82
CA ILE A 52 -1.72 -3.41 -1.56
C ILE A 52 -2.42 -4.30 -0.54
N TYR A 53 -1.63 -5.07 0.20
CA TYR A 53 -2.09 -5.82 1.35
C TYR A 53 -1.03 -5.87 2.46
N GLY A 54 -1.47 -6.02 3.70
CA GLY A 54 -0.61 -6.13 4.88
C GLY A 54 -0.43 -7.58 5.33
N ILE A 55 0.76 -7.93 5.80
CA ILE A 55 1.02 -9.16 6.56
C ILE A 55 1.40 -8.77 7.99
N GLY A 56 0.64 -9.28 8.96
CA GLY A 56 0.87 -9.12 10.39
C GLY A 56 1.91 -10.09 10.96
N GLU A 57 1.97 -10.20 12.29
CA GLU A 57 2.85 -11.12 13.02
C GLU A 57 4.34 -10.90 12.70
N CYS A 58 5.01 -11.91 12.14
CA CYS A 58 6.41 -11.86 11.72
C CYS A 58 6.64 -11.01 10.46
N GLY A 59 5.58 -10.53 9.81
CA GLY A 59 5.64 -9.72 8.59
C GLY A 59 6.15 -10.47 7.37
N GLN A 60 6.15 -11.80 7.37
CA GLN A 60 6.58 -12.64 6.26
C GLN A 60 5.47 -13.59 5.81
N ALA A 61 5.52 -14.01 4.55
CA ALA A 61 4.50 -14.85 3.94
C ALA A 61 4.44 -16.26 4.54
N MET A 62 3.41 -16.51 5.35
CA MET A 62 3.12 -17.82 5.97
C MET A 62 1.87 -18.50 5.43
N LYS A 63 0.97 -17.73 4.81
CA LYS A 63 -0.30 -18.20 4.29
C LYS A 63 -0.51 -17.74 2.85
N LEU A 64 -0.93 -18.69 2.00
CA LEU A 64 -1.42 -18.40 0.65
C LEU A 64 -2.84 -17.85 0.72
N SER A 65 -3.10 -16.83 -0.09
CA SER A 65 -4.42 -16.23 -0.25
C SER A 65 -4.59 -15.74 -1.68
N VAL A 66 -5.77 -15.18 -1.99
CA VAL A 66 -6.08 -14.58 -3.30
C VAL A 66 -6.39 -13.11 -3.13
N CYS A 67 -5.92 -12.29 -4.09
CA CYS A 67 -6.25 -10.87 -4.12
C CYS A 67 -7.77 -10.71 -4.29
N PRO A 68 -8.45 -9.91 -3.44
CA PRO A 68 -9.91 -9.74 -3.55
C PRO A 68 -10.32 -9.06 -4.86
N GLU A 69 -9.44 -8.23 -5.45
CA GLU A 69 -9.70 -7.43 -6.64
C GLU A 69 -9.31 -8.16 -7.95
N CYS A 70 -8.04 -8.55 -8.12
CA CYS A 70 -7.59 -9.19 -9.36
C CYS A 70 -7.55 -10.72 -9.34
N LYS A 71 -7.86 -11.36 -8.21
CA LYS A 71 -7.85 -12.82 -8.02
C LYS A 71 -6.50 -13.52 -8.23
N GLU A 72 -5.39 -12.77 -8.31
CA GLU A 72 -4.06 -13.37 -8.32
C GLU A 72 -3.69 -13.98 -6.96
N GLU A 73 -2.82 -14.99 -6.98
CA GLU A 73 -2.24 -15.55 -5.76
C GLU A 73 -1.39 -14.49 -5.04
N ILE A 74 -1.60 -14.36 -3.74
CA ILE A 74 -0.87 -13.45 -2.85
C ILE A 74 -0.41 -14.17 -1.59
N GLY A 75 0.52 -13.55 -0.86
CA GLY A 75 1.09 -14.16 0.35
C GLY A 75 2.13 -15.23 0.01
N GLY A 76 2.05 -16.41 0.61
CA GLY A 76 3.05 -17.46 0.40
C GLY A 76 3.15 -18.43 1.56
N SER A 77 4.26 -19.18 1.65
CA SER A 77 4.45 -20.21 2.69
C SER A 77 5.92 -20.31 3.07
N ASN A 78 6.24 -20.80 4.27
CA ASN A 78 7.62 -20.95 4.76
C ASN A 78 8.48 -19.67 4.64
N HIS A 79 7.87 -18.50 4.84
CA HIS A 79 8.45 -17.16 4.73
C HIS A 79 8.84 -16.79 3.29
N GLN A 80 8.42 -17.61 2.31
CA GLN A 80 8.61 -17.36 0.90
C GLN A 80 7.35 -16.74 0.32
N LEU A 81 7.52 -15.55 -0.24
CA LEU A 81 6.46 -14.86 -0.97
C LEU A 81 6.25 -15.51 -2.33
N VAL A 82 5.01 -15.56 -2.82
CA VAL A 82 4.72 -16.00 -4.19
C VAL A 82 5.28 -15.02 -5.21
N ASN A 83 5.66 -15.51 -6.39
CA ASN A 83 6.27 -14.71 -7.47
C ASN A 83 5.34 -13.60 -8.00
N THR A 84 4.03 -13.77 -7.81
CA THR A 84 2.99 -12.81 -8.18
C THR A 84 2.82 -11.69 -7.15
N SER A 85 3.63 -11.67 -6.09
CA SER A 85 3.61 -10.65 -5.06
C SER A 85 5.00 -10.05 -4.85
N SER A 86 5.05 -8.79 -4.44
CA SER A 86 6.29 -8.05 -4.17
C SER A 86 6.13 -7.14 -2.94
N ALA A 87 7.24 -6.64 -2.39
CA ALA A 87 7.18 -5.71 -1.26
C ALA A 87 6.60 -4.36 -1.71
N ALA A 88 5.68 -3.81 -0.90
CA ALA A 88 5.08 -2.49 -1.11
C ALA A 88 5.79 -1.45 -0.24
N ASN A 89 7.04 -1.13 -0.59
CA ASN A 89 7.87 -0.20 0.15
C ASN A 89 7.26 1.22 0.23
N GLU A 90 6.36 1.56 -0.69
CA GLU A 90 5.57 2.78 -0.67
C GLU A 90 4.73 2.94 0.60
N MET A 91 4.31 1.86 1.26
CA MET A 91 3.54 1.91 2.52
C MET A 91 4.42 1.86 3.76
N THR A 92 5.71 1.60 3.61
CA THR A 92 6.65 1.61 4.73
C THR A 92 6.92 3.06 5.12
N LEU A 93 6.63 3.42 6.37
CA LEU A 93 7.08 4.68 6.93
C LEU A 93 8.59 4.57 7.16
N GLY A 94 9.38 5.45 6.53
CA GLY A 94 10.85 5.50 6.70
C GLY A 94 11.30 5.94 8.10
N VAL A 95 10.41 5.91 9.08
CA VAL A 95 10.64 6.24 10.48
C VAL A 95 10.33 5.00 11.33
N PRO A 96 11.19 4.63 12.28
CA PRO A 96 10.87 3.54 13.21
C PRO A 96 9.58 3.90 13.98
N MET A 97 8.69 2.94 14.22
CA MET A 97 7.44 3.16 14.98
C MET A 97 7.67 3.82 16.36
N ARG A 98 8.89 3.75 16.92
CA ARG A 98 9.31 4.47 18.14
C ARG A 98 9.38 5.99 18.01
N GLN A 99 9.32 6.54 16.80
CA GLN A 99 9.33 7.97 16.49
C GLN A 99 7.99 8.48 15.96
N LEU A 100 6.96 7.63 15.87
CA LEU A 100 5.60 8.09 15.75
C LEU A 100 5.17 8.47 17.18
N ASP A 101 5.04 9.77 17.39
CA ASP A 101 4.80 10.48 18.64
C ASP A 101 3.99 9.67 19.67
N SER A 102 4.47 9.66 20.91
CA SER A 102 3.98 8.88 22.07
C SER A 102 2.49 9.05 22.45
N PHE A 103 1.67 9.74 21.64
CA PHE A 103 0.25 9.94 21.87
C PHE A 103 -0.67 9.06 20.98
N ASP A 104 -0.18 8.44 19.92
CA ASP A 104 -1.02 7.65 18.99
C ASP A 104 -0.87 6.12 19.14
N ALA A 105 -0.01 5.65 20.06
CA ALA A 105 0.21 4.23 20.33
C ALA A 105 -0.58 3.75 21.56
N VAL A 106 -1.86 4.15 21.64
CA VAL A 106 -2.81 3.63 22.64
C VAL A 106 -3.76 2.70 21.91
N TRP A 107 -3.75 1.44 22.31
CA TRP A 107 -4.82 0.48 22.02
C TRP A 107 -6.15 0.97 22.57
#